data_AF-A0A930UI59-F1
#
_entry.id   AF-A0A930UI59-F1
#
_cell.length_a   1.000
_cell.length_b   1.000
_cell.length_c   1.000
_cell.angle_alpha   90.00
_cell.angle_beta   90.00
_cell.angle_gamma   90.00
#
_symmetry.space_group_name_H-M   'P 1'
#
loop_
_entity.id
_entity.type
_entity.pdbx_description
1 polymer ?
#
loop_
_entity_poly.entity_id
_entity_poly.type
_entity_poly.pdbx_seq_one_letter_code
_entity_poly.pdbx_strand_id
1 'polypeptide(L)' 'PVHAGPYALVDLENEDEVVYRAGTMNYYALTRYNRSNKYAMTVYDLAREIKERL' A
#
# COMPACT_ATOMS: atom_id res chain seq x y z
N PRO A 1 -8.13 6.92 12.81
CA PRO A 1 -9.55 6.55 12.61
C PRO A 1 -9.66 5.18 11.93
N VAL A 2 -10.57 4.32 12.40
CA VAL A 2 -10.90 3.06 11.70
C VAL A 2 -11.53 3.41 10.34
N HIS A 3 -11.00 2.89 9.24
CA HIS A 3 -11.60 3.11 7.93
C HIS A 3 -12.84 2.23 7.78
N ALA A 4 -13.98 2.86 7.48
CA ALA A 4 -15.22 2.19 7.15
C ALA A 4 -15.22 1.83 5.66
N GLY A 5 -15.38 0.54 5.35
CA GLY A 5 -15.40 0.04 3.97
C GLY A 5 -14.65 -1.29 3.81
N PRO A 6 -14.72 -1.87 2.60
CA PRO A 6 -13.98 -3.09 2.30
C PRO A 6 -12.48 -2.83 2.28
N TYR A 7 -11.72 -3.84 2.67
CA TYR A 7 -10.27 -3.87 2.52
C TYR A 7 -9.90 -4.90 1.45
N ALA A 8 -8.94 -4.54 0.61
CA ALA A 8 -8.23 -5.52 -0.22
C ALA A 8 -7.16 -6.21 0.63
N LEU A 9 -7.04 -7.54 0.49
CA LEU A 9 -5.84 -8.23 0.95
C LEU A 9 -4.72 -7.95 -0.05
N VAL A 10 -3.65 -7.32 0.42
CA VAL A 10 -2.47 -7.00 -0.38
C VAL A 10 -1.34 -7.92 0.03
N ASP A 11 -0.85 -8.70 -0.92
CA ASP A 11 0.33 -9.53 -0.84
C ASP A 11 1.55 -8.79 -1.39
N LEU A 12 2.62 -8.75 -0.60
CA LEU A 12 3.91 -8.18 -0.99
C LEU A 12 4.96 -9.26 -0.90
N GLU A 13 5.29 -9.85 -2.04
CA GLU A 13 6.35 -10.84 -2.17
C GLU A 13 7.73 -10.15 -2.15
N ASN A 14 8.53 -10.51 -1.15
CA ASN A 14 9.96 -10.25 -1.06
C ASN A 14 10.74 -11.55 -1.30
N GLU A 15 12.06 -11.48 -1.33
CA GLU A 15 12.92 -12.64 -1.66
C GLU A 15 12.71 -13.83 -0.70
N ASP A 16 12.57 -13.57 0.60
CA ASP A 16 12.46 -14.61 1.63
C ASP A 16 11.11 -14.63 2.39
N GLU A 17 10.25 -13.64 2.16
CA GLU A 17 9.00 -13.49 2.91
C GLU A 17 7.86 -12.87 2.10
N VAL A 18 6.62 -13.14 2.52
CA VAL A 18 5.43 -12.45 2.03
C VAL A 18 4.85 -11.61 3.15
N VAL A 19 4.75 -10.31 2.91
CA VAL A 19 4.13 -9.37 3.85
C VAL A 19 2.71 -9.09 3.40
N TYR A 20 1.74 -9.35 4.29
CA TYR A 20 0.33 -9.05 4.04
C TYR A 20 -0.06 -7.71 4.63
N ARG A 21 -0.78 -6.89 3.86
CA ARG A 21 -1.34 -5.60 4.29
C ARG A 21 -2.81 -5.46 3.92
N ALA A 22 -3.54 -4.64 4.67
CA ALA A 22 -4.94 -4.32 4.38
C ALA A 22 -5.04 -2.99 3.60
N GLY A 23 -5.43 -3.06 2.33
CA GLY A 23 -5.56 -1.89 1.45
C GLY A 23 -6.97 -1.28 1.50
N THR A 24 -7.07 0.02 1.79
CA THR A 24 -8.34 0.77 1.72
C THR A 24 -8.65 1.22 0.29
N MET A 25 -9.73 1.99 0.09
CA MET A 25 -10.01 2.62 -1.22
C MET A 25 -8.87 3.51 -1.74
N ASN A 26 -8.06 4.12 -0.85
CA ASN A 26 -6.91 4.91 -1.28
C ASN A 26 -5.79 4.06 -1.88
N TYR A 27 -5.62 2.80 -1.41
CA TYR A 27 -4.73 1.85 -2.06
C TYR A 27 -5.19 1.58 -3.50
N TYR A 28 -6.49 1.34 -3.70
CA TYR A 28 -7.05 1.16 -5.04
C TYR A 28 -6.82 2.37 -5.95
N ALA A 29 -6.84 3.59 -5.41
CA ALA A 29 -6.51 4.79 -6.17
C ALA A 29 -5.04 4.79 -6.67
N LEU A 30 -4.08 4.36 -5.84
CA LEU A 30 -2.67 4.26 -6.23
C LEU A 30 -2.45 3.24 -7.35
N THR A 31 -3.18 2.11 -7.34
CA THR A 31 -3.06 1.11 -8.41
C THR A 31 -3.63 1.58 -9.75
N ARG A 32 -4.32 2.73 -9.80
CA ARG A 32 -4.76 3.35 -11.06
C ARG A 32 -3.63 4.01 -11.84
N TYR A 33 -2.56 4.44 -11.16
CA TYR A 33 -1.34 4.94 -11.81
C TYR A 33 -0.55 3.80 -12.43
N ASN A 34 -0.41 2.70 -11.71
CA ASN A 34 0.22 1.47 -12.17
C ASN A 34 -0.41 0.28 -11.46
N ARG A 35 -0.85 -0.73 -12.22
CA ARG A 35 -1.56 -1.92 -11.72
C ARG A 35 -0.60 -2.92 -11.04
N SER A 36 0.10 -2.47 -9.99
CA SER A 36 1.07 -3.28 -9.23
C SER A 36 0.94 -3.01 -7.72
N ASN A 37 0.78 -4.09 -6.95
CA ASN A 37 0.69 -4.05 -5.49
C ASN A 37 1.97 -3.46 -4.87
N LYS A 38 3.13 -3.94 -5.35
CA LYS A 38 4.45 -3.48 -4.92
C LYS A 38 4.63 -1.98 -5.21
N TYR A 39 4.29 -1.53 -6.41
CA TYR A 39 4.35 -0.10 -6.75
C TYR A 39 3.51 0.75 -5.78
N ALA A 40 2.24 0.40 -5.58
CA ALA A 40 1.34 1.18 -4.74
C ALA A 40 1.80 1.23 -3.28
N MET A 41 2.33 0.12 -2.74
CA MET A 41 2.86 0.08 -1.39
C MET A 41 4.19 0.81 -1.24
N THR A 42 5.10 0.71 -2.23
CA THR A 42 6.35 1.48 -2.22
C THR A 42 6.10 2.99 -2.28
N VAL A 43 5.14 3.45 -3.09
CA VAL A 43 4.75 4.88 -3.13
C VAL A 43 4.20 5.33 -1.77
N TYR A 44 3.33 4.53 -1.15
CA TYR A 44 2.80 4.83 0.18
C TYR A 44 3.91 4.90 1.24
N ASP A 45 4.78 3.90 1.29
CA ASP A 45 5.87 3.81 2.28
C ASP A 45 6.86 4.98 2.09
N LEU A 46 7.23 5.31 0.84
CA LEU A 46 8.07 6.46 0.54
C LEU A 46 7.43 7.79 0.98
N ALA A 47 6.14 7.99 0.69
CA ALA A 47 5.44 9.21 1.07
C ALA A 47 5.37 9.39 2.59
N ARG A 48 5.18 8.29 3.34
CA ARG A 48 5.24 8.30 4.81
C ARG A 48 6.64 8.69 5.29
N GLU A 49 7.68 8.10 4.73
CA GLU A 49 9.08 8.34 5.10
C GLU A 49 9.52 9.80 4.85
N ILE A 50 9.04 10.39 3.76
CA ILE A 50 9.23 11.82 3.44
C ILE A 50 8.50 12.66 4.49
N LYS A 51 7.23 12.37 4.76
CA LYS A 51 6.42 13.13 5.72
C LYS A 51 7.02 13.13 7.13
N GLU A 52 7.63 12.02 7.55
CA GLU A 52 8.29 11.89 8.85
C GLU A 52 9.59 12.73 8.96
N ARG A 53 10.20 13.11 7.83
CA ARG A 53 11.42 13.93 7.76
C ARG A 53 11.16 15.41 7.53
N LEU A 54 9.92 15.80 7.28
CA LEU A 54 9.47 17.19 7.17
C LEU A 54 9.07 17.72 8.55
#